data_AF-A0A7C0ZKN9-F1
#
_entry.id   AF-A0A7C0ZKN9-F1
#
_cell.length_a   1.000
_cell.length_b   1.000
_cell.length_c   1.000
_cell.angle_alpha   90.00
_cell.angle_beta   90.00
_cell.angle_gamma   90.00
#
_symmetry.space_group_name_H-M   'P 1'
#
loop_
_entity.id
_entity.type
_entity.pdbx_description
1 polymer ?
#
loop_
_entity_poly.entity_id
_entity_poly.type
_entity_poly.pdbx_seq_one_letter_code
_entity_poly.pdbx_strand_id
1 'polypeptide(L)'
;MPSASMETLLACYIMTVLILSSMVGMSVLVHPYLESQLSRYSVDSSRSLAEYWLLNPGSPSDWGATLNVNLTAFGLAKSNFQVPFDLDIDKVTRLNQENKYHLSLFEVFTALGMEDRAVRIRITPIFDVDLNLTSQNVESNSTVYTFKVSTKRLNLPVTATLHCYVIVEDYVDAVTSTVQGEGFIEVEIPNSLNGTALLIAFARAEPRAISFNVYSFRHNTSEGPNQRGTFIRLSPLNYTLYAEHLFPEESITSVKVFTYSYNFDLSKNSEEGLTETYTIPRLLEASPMILVVTGTNGSRSFAEWVAYPQIPLDFGSSFEGERSASNSISCVFVVTINSALYECRITLGEA
;
A
#
# COMPACT_ATOMS: atom_id res chain seq x y z
N MET A 1 -4.36 -81.19 18.72
CA MET A 1 -4.47 -79.85 19.34
C MET A 1 -5.89 -79.69 19.86
N PRO A 2 -6.11 -79.19 21.09
CA PRO A 2 -7.44 -79.09 21.68
C PRO A 2 -8.25 -77.99 20.99
N SER A 3 -9.52 -78.23 20.68
CA SER A 3 -10.43 -77.25 20.05
C SER A 3 -10.51 -75.93 20.82
N ALA A 4 -10.40 -75.99 22.15
CA ALA A 4 -10.41 -74.84 23.04
C ALA A 4 -9.27 -73.82 22.78
N SER A 5 -8.10 -74.24 22.29
CA SER A 5 -7.01 -73.30 21.97
C SER A 5 -7.25 -72.56 20.65
N MET A 6 -8.05 -73.14 19.74
CA MET A 6 -8.37 -72.54 18.45
C MET A 6 -9.48 -71.49 18.60
N GLU A 7 -10.46 -71.76 19.48
CA GLU A 7 -11.53 -70.83 19.82
C GLU A 7 -11.03 -69.58 20.56
N THR A 8 -10.06 -69.73 21.48
CA THR A 8 -9.45 -68.58 22.18
C THR A 8 -8.59 -67.71 21.26
N LEU A 9 -7.85 -68.31 20.32
CA LEU A 9 -7.11 -67.57 19.29
C LEU A 9 -8.04 -66.80 18.35
N LEU A 10 -9.14 -67.41 17.92
CA LEU A 10 -10.15 -66.77 17.08
C LEU A 10 -10.83 -65.60 17.81
N ALA A 11 -11.21 -65.78 19.06
CA ALA A 11 -11.80 -64.73 19.88
C ALA A 11 -10.83 -63.55 20.07
N CYS A 12 -9.55 -63.84 20.29
CA CYS A 12 -8.51 -62.82 20.43
C CYS A 12 -8.30 -62.05 19.10
N TYR A 13 -8.32 -62.74 17.95
CA TYR A 13 -8.23 -62.13 16.63
C TYR A 13 -9.45 -61.23 16.31
N ILE A 14 -10.67 -61.70 16.62
CA ILE A 14 -11.88 -60.90 16.42
C ILE A 14 -11.86 -59.65 17.30
N MET A 15 -11.43 -59.77 18.55
CA MET A 15 -11.28 -58.64 19.48
C MET A 15 -10.27 -57.60 18.98
N THR A 16 -9.10 -58.03 18.47
CA THR A 16 -8.10 -57.08 17.95
C THR A 16 -8.59 -56.38 16.68
N VAL A 17 -9.26 -57.10 15.78
CA VAL A 17 -9.88 -56.51 14.57
C VAL A 17 -10.99 -55.52 14.94
N LEU A 18 -11.82 -55.83 15.93
CA LEU A 18 -12.86 -54.91 16.43
C LEU A 18 -12.27 -53.65 17.06
N ILE A 19 -11.22 -53.78 17.86
CA ILE A 19 -10.56 -52.63 18.48
C ILE A 19 -9.91 -51.74 17.40
N LEU A 20 -9.18 -52.33 16.46
CA LEU A 20 -8.55 -51.59 15.35
C LEU A 20 -9.59 -50.91 14.46
N SER A 21 -10.68 -51.60 14.11
CA SER A 21 -11.76 -50.99 13.31
C SER A 21 -12.49 -49.87 14.05
N SER A 22 -12.67 -49.98 15.38
CA SER A 22 -13.23 -48.90 16.20
C SER A 22 -12.29 -47.70 16.29
N MET A 23 -10.98 -47.92 16.41
CA MET A 23 -9.97 -46.85 16.43
C MET A 23 -9.91 -46.11 15.09
N VAL A 24 -9.95 -46.84 13.97
CA VAL A 24 -10.01 -46.24 12.62
C VAL A 24 -11.33 -45.52 12.41
N GLY A 25 -12.47 -46.10 12.81
CA GLY A 25 -13.77 -45.45 12.72
C GLY A 25 -13.84 -44.16 13.53
N MET A 26 -13.29 -44.15 14.74
CA MET A 26 -13.18 -42.96 15.58
C MET A 26 -12.22 -41.93 14.98
N SER A 27 -11.07 -42.33 14.42
CA SER A 27 -10.15 -41.36 13.80
C SER A 27 -10.78 -40.71 12.58
N VAL A 28 -11.46 -41.48 11.72
CA VAL A 28 -12.14 -40.95 10.51
C VAL A 28 -13.27 -39.98 10.87
N LEU A 29 -13.96 -40.18 11.99
CA LEU A 29 -15.06 -39.29 12.42
C LEU A 29 -14.58 -38.08 13.23
N VAL A 30 -13.62 -38.27 14.14
CA VAL A 30 -13.18 -37.24 15.09
C VAL A 30 -12.13 -36.32 14.48
N HIS A 31 -11.25 -36.83 13.63
CA HIS A 31 -10.19 -36.04 13.00
C HIS A 31 -10.72 -34.84 12.20
N PRO A 32 -11.68 -34.98 11.26
CA PRO A 32 -12.19 -33.83 10.52
C PRO A 32 -12.93 -32.83 11.42
N TYR A 33 -13.55 -33.31 12.51
CA TYR A 33 -14.21 -32.42 13.46
C TYR A 33 -13.19 -31.59 14.26
N LEU A 34 -12.14 -32.22 14.80
CA LEU A 34 -11.06 -31.53 15.50
C LEU A 34 -10.32 -30.56 14.58
N GLU A 35 -10.02 -30.97 13.36
CA GLU A 35 -9.39 -30.12 12.34
C GLU A 35 -10.27 -28.90 12.02
N SER A 36 -11.59 -29.08 11.90
CA SER A 36 -12.54 -27.97 11.69
C SER A 36 -12.68 -27.00 12.88
N GLN A 37 -12.42 -27.48 14.10
CA GLN A 37 -12.48 -26.68 15.32
C GLN A 37 -11.17 -25.89 15.50
N LEU A 38 -10.04 -26.55 15.29
CA LEU A 38 -8.71 -25.94 15.32
C LEU A 38 -8.58 -24.85 14.24
N SER A 39 -9.10 -25.11 13.03
CA SER A 39 -9.07 -24.11 11.95
C SER A 39 -9.99 -22.91 12.23
N ARG A 40 -11.16 -23.10 12.82
CA ARG A 40 -12.02 -21.98 13.25
C ARG A 40 -11.37 -21.15 14.35
N TYR A 41 -10.81 -21.80 15.35
CA TYR A 41 -10.11 -21.12 16.44
C TYR A 41 -8.90 -20.31 15.93
N SER A 42 -8.12 -20.87 15.01
CA SER A 42 -6.96 -20.15 14.43
C SER A 42 -7.40 -18.95 13.61
N VAL A 43 -8.51 -19.05 12.86
CA VAL A 43 -9.10 -17.94 12.11
C VAL A 43 -9.60 -16.84 13.04
N ASP A 44 -10.38 -17.17 14.07
CA ASP A 44 -10.93 -16.20 15.01
C ASP A 44 -9.82 -15.51 15.81
N SER A 45 -8.82 -16.27 16.25
CA SER A 45 -7.65 -15.73 16.95
C SER A 45 -6.84 -14.78 16.04
N SER A 46 -6.55 -15.19 14.80
CA SER A 46 -5.83 -14.36 13.82
C SER A 46 -6.58 -13.07 13.51
N ARG A 47 -7.90 -13.16 13.36
CA ARG A 47 -8.76 -11.99 13.16
C ARG A 47 -8.74 -11.05 14.37
N SER A 48 -8.90 -11.57 15.58
CA SER A 48 -8.86 -10.76 16.81
C SER A 48 -7.53 -10.04 16.99
N LEU A 49 -6.41 -10.68 16.61
CA LEU A 49 -5.08 -10.10 16.67
C LEU A 49 -4.91 -8.99 15.62
N ALA A 50 -5.38 -9.24 14.40
CA ALA A 50 -5.39 -8.24 13.34
C ALA A 50 -6.27 -7.03 13.71
N GLU A 51 -7.46 -7.26 14.27
CA GLU A 51 -8.34 -6.21 14.79
C GLU A 51 -7.65 -5.43 15.93
N TYR A 52 -6.96 -6.11 16.85
CA TYR A 52 -6.19 -5.45 17.90
C TYR A 52 -5.13 -4.51 17.32
N TRP A 53 -4.37 -4.91 16.30
CA TRP A 53 -3.38 -4.03 15.67
C TRP A 53 -3.99 -2.82 14.96
N LEU A 54 -5.19 -2.95 14.39
CA LEU A 54 -5.89 -1.87 13.71
C LEU A 54 -6.67 -0.95 14.65
N LEU A 55 -6.96 -1.39 15.87
CA LEU A 55 -7.71 -0.64 16.88
C LEU A 55 -6.80 -0.07 17.98
N ASN A 56 -5.59 -0.60 18.16
CA ASN A 56 -4.65 -0.11 19.15
C ASN A 56 -3.71 0.94 18.54
N PRO A 57 -3.46 2.07 19.23
CA PRO A 57 -2.47 3.04 18.78
C PRO A 57 -1.01 2.58 18.98
N GLY A 58 -0.77 1.50 19.72
CA GLY A 58 0.57 1.06 20.07
C GLY A 58 1.21 1.94 21.16
N SER A 59 2.47 1.66 21.46
CA SER A 59 3.24 2.35 22.49
C SER A 59 4.66 2.66 22.01
N PRO A 60 5.09 3.94 22.03
CA PRO A 60 4.28 5.12 22.36
C PRO A 60 3.20 5.40 21.29
N SER A 61 2.11 6.07 21.65
CA SER A 61 0.93 6.20 20.77
C SER A 61 1.17 6.99 19.47
N ASP A 62 2.20 7.82 19.44
CA ASP A 62 2.60 8.72 18.35
C ASP A 62 3.86 8.24 17.63
N TRP A 63 4.22 6.95 17.77
CA TRP A 63 5.41 6.37 17.15
C TRP A 63 5.51 6.63 15.64
N GLY A 64 4.38 6.83 14.96
CA GLY A 64 4.36 7.18 13.53
C GLY A 64 5.01 8.52 13.22
N ALA A 65 4.82 9.55 14.03
CA ALA A 65 5.26 10.91 13.72
C ALA A 65 6.69 11.22 14.21
N THR A 66 7.15 10.50 15.24
CA THR A 66 8.40 10.85 15.96
C THR A 66 9.61 10.11 15.39
N LEU A 67 10.60 10.89 14.95
CA LEU A 67 11.90 10.44 14.48
C LEU A 67 12.71 9.88 15.68
N ASN A 68 13.06 8.60 15.67
CA ASN A 68 13.77 7.87 16.75
C ASN A 68 12.93 7.45 17.97
N VAL A 69 11.89 6.65 17.72
CA VAL A 69 11.10 6.01 18.76
C VAL A 69 11.48 4.55 18.91
N ASN A 70 11.64 4.09 20.16
CA ASN A 70 11.69 2.67 20.48
C ASN A 70 10.26 2.13 20.56
N LEU A 71 9.85 1.34 19.58
CA LEU A 71 8.51 0.78 19.50
C LEU A 71 8.40 -0.41 20.47
N THR A 72 7.61 -0.25 21.54
CA THR A 72 7.41 -1.33 22.53
C THR A 72 6.16 -2.16 22.24
N ALA A 73 5.14 -1.55 21.64
CA ALA A 73 3.91 -2.23 21.23
C ALA A 73 3.45 -1.70 19.88
N PHE A 74 3.23 -2.62 18.94
CA PHE A 74 2.73 -2.27 17.61
C PHE A 74 1.23 -1.96 17.61
N GLY A 75 0.85 -0.97 16.80
CA GLY A 75 -0.54 -0.61 16.58
C GLY A 75 -0.64 0.54 15.58
N LEU A 76 -1.59 0.45 14.65
CA LEU A 76 -1.74 1.39 13.52
C LEU A 76 -2.83 2.44 13.75
N ALA A 77 -3.65 2.29 14.78
CA ALA A 77 -4.74 3.22 15.04
C ALA A 77 -4.20 4.63 15.38
N LYS A 78 -4.96 5.65 14.98
CA LYS A 78 -4.72 7.02 15.42
C LYS A 78 -4.98 7.15 16.92
N SER A 79 -4.24 8.02 17.62
CA SER A 79 -4.55 8.32 19.02
C SER A 79 -5.89 9.06 19.13
N ASN A 80 -6.69 8.74 20.15
CA ASN A 80 -8.00 9.35 20.41
C ASN A 80 -8.98 9.28 19.21
N PHE A 81 -9.01 8.15 18.49
CA PHE A 81 -9.93 7.97 17.38
C PHE A 81 -11.39 7.97 17.84
N GLN A 82 -12.28 8.58 17.03
CA GLN A 82 -13.73 8.54 17.26
C GLN A 82 -14.41 7.39 16.50
N VAL A 83 -13.75 6.88 15.46
CA VAL A 83 -14.26 5.87 14.54
C VAL A 83 -13.31 4.67 14.55
N PRO A 84 -13.81 3.43 14.68
CA PRO A 84 -12.95 2.25 14.61
C PRO A 84 -12.26 2.16 13.25
N PHE A 85 -11.07 1.55 13.22
CA PHE A 85 -10.25 1.38 12.02
C PHE A 85 -9.78 2.69 11.37
N ASP A 86 -9.70 3.79 12.12
CA ASP A 86 -9.04 5.03 11.70
C ASP A 86 -7.54 4.93 11.99
N LEU A 87 -6.75 4.74 10.93
CA LEU A 87 -5.32 4.54 11.06
C LEU A 87 -4.58 5.87 10.95
N ASP A 88 -3.45 5.92 11.65
CA ASP A 88 -2.55 7.05 11.61
C ASP A 88 -1.77 7.07 10.28
N ILE A 89 -1.86 8.20 9.57
CA ILE A 89 -1.20 8.43 8.28
C ILE A 89 0.32 8.24 8.37
N ASP A 90 0.95 8.66 9.46
CA ASP A 90 2.40 8.62 9.64
C ASP A 90 2.87 7.21 9.98
N LYS A 91 2.09 6.47 10.76
CA LYS A 91 2.37 5.06 11.06
C LYS A 91 2.37 4.20 9.80
N VAL A 92 1.34 4.37 8.96
CA VAL A 92 1.24 3.66 7.68
C VAL A 92 2.41 4.03 6.76
N THR A 93 2.75 5.32 6.71
CA THR A 93 3.84 5.84 5.89
C THR A 93 5.20 5.27 6.31
N ARG A 94 5.46 5.14 7.61
CA ARG A 94 6.71 4.55 8.14
C ARG A 94 6.85 3.05 7.94
N LEU A 95 5.82 2.34 7.50
CA LEU A 95 5.95 0.94 7.10
C LEU A 95 6.54 0.79 5.69
N ASN A 96 6.55 1.85 4.88
CA ASN A 96 7.07 1.80 3.53
C ASN A 96 8.60 1.98 3.53
N GLN A 97 9.34 1.00 2.97
CA GLN A 97 10.80 1.00 2.90
C GLN A 97 11.38 2.14 2.06
N GLU A 98 10.60 2.71 1.14
CA GLU A 98 11.01 3.89 0.36
C GLU A 98 11.21 5.12 1.26
N ASN A 99 10.49 5.20 2.39
CA ASN A 99 10.65 6.28 3.36
C ASN A 99 12.01 6.18 4.07
N LYS A 100 12.75 7.28 4.15
CA LYS A 100 14.02 7.34 4.91
C LYS A 100 13.85 6.96 6.38
N TYR A 101 12.70 7.27 6.96
CA TYR A 101 12.39 7.07 8.36
C TYR A 101 11.56 5.81 8.60
N HIS A 102 11.59 4.86 7.66
CA HIS A 102 10.86 3.61 7.78
C HIS A 102 11.28 2.83 9.03
N LEU A 103 10.37 2.06 9.61
CA LEU A 103 10.72 1.07 10.61
C LEU A 103 11.20 -0.21 9.92
N SER A 104 12.22 -0.84 10.47
CA SER A 104 12.68 -2.12 9.97
C SER A 104 11.65 -3.21 10.29
N LEU A 105 11.64 -4.25 9.46
CA LEU A 105 10.82 -5.43 9.70
C LEU A 105 11.08 -6.01 11.10
N PHE A 106 12.35 -6.12 11.48
CA PHE A 106 12.76 -6.64 12.78
C PHE A 106 12.20 -5.87 13.98
N GLU A 107 12.23 -4.53 13.95
CA GLU A 107 11.68 -3.69 15.02
C GLU A 107 10.18 -3.91 15.18
N VAL A 108 9.44 -4.00 14.07
CA VAL A 108 7.99 -4.26 14.10
C VAL A 108 7.70 -5.66 14.64
N PHE A 109 8.41 -6.70 14.20
CA PHE A 109 8.23 -8.07 14.71
C PHE A 109 8.54 -8.20 16.21
N THR A 110 9.58 -7.52 16.67
CA THR A 110 9.91 -7.45 18.10
C THR A 110 8.78 -6.80 18.89
N ALA A 111 8.23 -5.68 18.39
CA ALA A 111 7.12 -4.97 19.02
C ALA A 111 5.77 -5.69 18.93
N LEU A 112 5.63 -6.61 17.96
CA LEU A 112 4.48 -7.50 17.85
C LEU A 112 4.53 -8.63 18.88
N GLY A 113 5.70 -8.94 19.43
CA GLY A 113 5.91 -10.07 20.35
C GLY A 113 5.76 -11.42 19.66
N MET A 114 5.97 -11.48 18.34
CA MET A 114 5.73 -12.66 17.50
C MET A 114 7.07 -13.12 16.92
N GLU A 115 7.78 -13.99 17.64
CA GLU A 115 9.07 -14.54 17.17
C GLU A 115 8.89 -15.65 16.12
N ASP A 116 7.74 -16.35 16.11
CA ASP A 116 7.51 -17.56 15.30
C ASP A 116 6.36 -17.46 14.27
N ARG A 117 5.91 -16.25 13.91
CA ARG A 117 4.85 -16.07 12.89
C ARG A 117 5.27 -15.14 11.78
N ALA A 118 4.99 -15.53 10.54
CA ALA A 118 5.07 -14.64 9.40
C ALA A 118 3.86 -13.70 9.40
N VAL A 119 4.10 -12.41 9.15
CA VAL A 119 3.08 -11.36 9.08
C VAL A 119 3.28 -10.58 7.80
N ARG A 120 2.20 -10.31 7.07
CA ARG A 120 2.17 -9.35 5.95
C ARG A 120 0.97 -8.44 6.08
N ILE A 121 1.20 -7.15 5.97
CA ILE A 121 0.20 -6.09 6.02
C ILE A 121 0.22 -5.41 4.65
N ARG A 122 -0.91 -5.47 3.95
CA ARG A 122 -1.10 -4.80 2.67
C ARG A 122 -2.22 -3.78 2.80
N ILE A 123 -2.00 -2.55 2.33
CA ILE A 123 -3.02 -1.50 2.30
C ILE A 123 -3.10 -0.97 0.88
N THR A 124 -4.26 -1.10 0.25
CA THR A 124 -4.49 -0.66 -1.13
C THR A 124 -5.75 0.19 -1.22
N PRO A 125 -5.85 1.06 -2.24
CA PRO A 125 -7.15 1.64 -2.61
C PRO A 125 -8.22 0.56 -2.82
N ILE A 126 -9.49 0.92 -2.64
CA ILE A 126 -10.64 -0.02 -2.79
C ILE A 126 -10.77 -0.55 -4.23
N PHE A 127 -10.27 0.19 -5.19
CA PHE A 127 -10.24 -0.15 -6.61
C PHE A 127 -8.98 0.41 -7.24
N ASP A 128 -8.58 -0.14 -8.38
CA ASP A 128 -7.35 0.20 -9.07
C ASP A 128 -7.62 1.14 -10.25
N VAL A 129 -6.63 1.99 -10.53
CA VAL A 129 -6.59 2.89 -11.69
C VAL A 129 -5.31 2.60 -12.44
N ASP A 130 -5.43 2.25 -13.71
CA ASP A 130 -4.30 2.03 -14.59
C ASP A 130 -4.26 3.12 -15.67
N LEU A 131 -3.05 3.59 -15.97
CA LEU A 131 -2.77 4.60 -16.98
C LEU A 131 -1.81 4.03 -18.02
N ASN A 132 -2.15 4.17 -19.30
CA ASN A 132 -1.28 3.78 -20.40
C ASN A 132 -1.27 4.84 -21.49
N LEU A 133 -0.08 5.35 -21.82
CA LEU A 133 0.07 6.24 -22.97
C LEU A 133 -0.23 5.47 -24.27
N THR A 134 -1.18 5.97 -25.05
CA THR A 134 -1.64 5.29 -26.28
C THR A 134 -1.15 6.00 -27.54
N SER A 135 -1.23 7.32 -27.56
CA SER A 135 -0.78 8.13 -28.70
C SER A 135 -0.24 9.47 -28.25
N GLN A 136 0.62 10.04 -29.10
CA GLN A 136 1.09 11.41 -29.01
C GLN A 136 0.89 12.07 -30.36
N ASN A 137 0.35 13.29 -30.37
CA ASN A 137 0.17 14.08 -31.57
C ASN A 137 0.88 15.42 -31.38
N VAL A 138 1.89 15.68 -32.22
CA VAL A 138 2.69 16.90 -32.13
C VAL A 138 2.04 17.95 -32.99
N GLU A 139 1.50 18.98 -32.35
CA GLU A 139 0.93 20.15 -33.02
C GLU A 139 1.96 21.27 -33.11
N SER A 140 1.57 22.41 -33.67
CA SER A 140 2.47 23.54 -33.92
C SER A 140 3.05 24.13 -32.62
N ASN A 141 2.25 24.29 -31.58
CA ASN A 141 2.64 24.96 -30.32
C ASN A 141 2.68 24.02 -29.11
N SER A 142 2.00 22.88 -29.18
CA SER A 142 1.85 21.94 -28.10
C SER A 142 1.87 20.49 -28.61
N THR A 143 2.05 19.55 -27.69
CA THR A 143 1.90 18.12 -27.96
C THR A 143 0.73 17.61 -27.14
N VAL A 144 -0.22 16.97 -27.81
CA VAL A 144 -1.38 16.33 -27.19
C VAL A 144 -1.06 14.86 -26.95
N TYR A 145 -1.20 14.42 -25.70
CA TYR A 145 -0.98 13.04 -25.29
C TYR A 145 -2.32 12.40 -24.94
N THR A 146 -2.61 11.25 -25.56
CA THR A 146 -3.81 10.47 -25.27
C THR A 146 -3.45 9.27 -24.39
N PHE A 147 -4.04 9.21 -23.21
CA PHE A 147 -3.88 8.10 -22.27
C PHE A 147 -5.15 7.27 -22.21
N LYS A 148 -4.99 5.95 -22.29
CA LYS A 148 -6.03 5.00 -21.93
C LYS A 148 -6.03 4.85 -20.42
N VAL A 149 -7.20 5.08 -19.81
CA VAL A 149 -7.43 4.91 -18.38
C VAL A 149 -8.33 3.70 -18.16
N SER A 150 -8.00 2.86 -17.19
CA SER A 150 -8.79 1.69 -16.80
C SER A 150 -9.04 1.72 -15.29
N THR A 151 -10.29 1.61 -14.88
CA THR A 151 -10.73 1.62 -13.47
C THR A 151 -11.40 0.29 -13.13
N LYS A 152 -10.75 -0.50 -12.27
CA LYS A 152 -11.19 -1.89 -12.02
C LYS A 152 -11.16 -2.22 -10.53
N ARG A 153 -12.09 -3.06 -10.10
CA ARG A 153 -12.08 -3.69 -8.78
C ARG A 153 -12.30 -5.19 -8.97
N LEU A 154 -11.35 -6.01 -8.56
CA LEU A 154 -11.42 -7.47 -8.75
C LEU A 154 -11.75 -7.85 -10.21
N ASN A 155 -11.10 -7.18 -11.17
CA ASN A 155 -11.32 -7.28 -12.63
C ASN A 155 -12.71 -6.84 -13.14
N LEU A 156 -13.56 -6.28 -12.29
CA LEU A 156 -14.84 -5.70 -12.70
C LEU A 156 -14.68 -4.19 -12.94
N PRO A 157 -15.29 -3.63 -14.00
CA PRO A 157 -15.23 -2.21 -14.29
C PRO A 157 -15.90 -1.39 -13.20
N VAL A 158 -15.26 -0.29 -12.79
CA VAL A 158 -15.80 0.66 -11.81
C VAL A 158 -16.06 1.99 -12.51
N THR A 159 -17.25 2.55 -12.34
CA THR A 159 -17.52 3.91 -12.80
C THR A 159 -16.84 4.91 -11.85
N ALA A 160 -16.01 5.79 -12.40
CA ALA A 160 -15.28 6.76 -11.60
C ALA A 160 -15.18 8.10 -12.33
N THR A 161 -15.23 9.18 -11.55
CA THR A 161 -14.91 10.52 -12.02
C THR A 161 -13.41 10.74 -11.84
N LEU A 162 -12.71 10.98 -12.94
CA LEU A 162 -11.29 11.26 -13.01
C LEU A 162 -11.03 12.76 -12.86
N HIS A 163 -10.05 13.10 -12.05
CA HIS A 163 -9.38 14.39 -12.08
C HIS A 163 -7.89 14.13 -12.26
N CYS A 164 -7.38 14.52 -13.41
CA CYS A 164 -6.01 14.28 -13.83
C CYS A 164 -5.24 15.60 -13.89
N TYR A 165 -4.00 15.57 -13.44
CA TYR A 165 -3.06 16.67 -13.55
C TYR A 165 -1.87 16.22 -14.39
N VAL A 166 -1.40 17.08 -15.27
CA VAL A 166 -0.09 16.92 -15.90
C VAL A 166 0.85 17.97 -15.34
N ILE A 167 2.07 17.56 -14.99
CA ILE A 167 3.12 18.46 -14.53
C ILE A 167 4.41 18.21 -15.31
N VAL A 168 5.02 19.31 -15.77
CA VAL A 168 6.35 19.35 -16.37
C VAL A 168 7.03 20.62 -15.87
N GLU A 169 8.18 20.48 -15.22
CA GLU A 169 8.81 21.61 -14.52
C GLU A 169 7.82 22.31 -13.58
N ASP A 170 7.51 23.58 -13.79
CA ASP A 170 6.51 24.34 -13.01
C ASP A 170 5.11 24.39 -13.67
N TYR A 171 4.99 23.97 -14.92
CA TYR A 171 3.74 23.95 -15.66
C TYR A 171 2.81 22.87 -15.14
N VAL A 172 1.57 23.25 -14.87
CA VAL A 172 0.50 22.34 -14.45
C VAL A 172 -0.74 22.60 -15.30
N ASP A 173 -1.31 21.53 -15.82
CA ASP A 173 -2.64 21.55 -16.44
C ASP A 173 -3.52 20.44 -15.83
N ALA A 174 -4.84 20.62 -15.88
CA ALA A 174 -5.81 19.77 -15.23
C ALA A 174 -6.97 19.41 -16.16
N VAL A 175 -7.31 18.12 -16.21
CA VAL A 175 -8.39 17.60 -17.03
C VAL A 175 -9.30 16.74 -16.17
N THR A 176 -10.61 16.92 -16.35
CA THR A 176 -11.62 16.10 -15.69
C THR A 176 -12.37 15.27 -16.72
N SER A 177 -12.68 14.02 -16.38
CA SER A 177 -13.42 13.11 -17.24
C SER A 177 -14.18 12.09 -16.41
N THR A 178 -15.17 11.41 -16.99
CA THR A 178 -15.87 10.30 -16.32
C THR A 178 -15.71 9.05 -17.16
N VAL A 179 -15.30 7.95 -16.52
CA VAL A 179 -15.06 6.67 -17.20
C VAL A 179 -15.92 5.57 -16.58
N GLN A 180 -16.40 4.66 -17.42
CA GLN A 180 -17.15 3.47 -17.01
C GLN A 180 -16.27 2.23 -17.20
N GLY A 181 -15.26 2.10 -16.34
CA GLY A 181 -14.29 0.99 -16.40
C GLY A 181 -13.13 1.21 -17.34
N GLU A 182 -13.35 1.71 -18.57
CA GLU A 182 -12.28 2.13 -19.47
C GLU A 182 -12.66 3.46 -20.15
N GLY A 183 -11.64 4.26 -20.47
CA GLY A 183 -11.83 5.51 -21.19
C GLY A 183 -10.51 6.10 -21.67
N PHE A 184 -10.60 7.28 -22.29
CA PHE A 184 -9.44 8.02 -22.76
C PHE A 184 -9.44 9.42 -22.15
N ILE A 185 -8.24 9.91 -21.87
CA ILE A 185 -8.01 11.30 -21.48
C ILE A 185 -6.97 11.89 -22.42
N GLU A 186 -7.13 13.16 -22.74
CA GLU A 186 -6.18 13.92 -23.53
C GLU A 186 -5.62 15.03 -22.66
N VAL A 187 -4.30 15.19 -22.69
CA VAL A 187 -3.60 16.26 -21.98
C VAL A 187 -2.67 16.98 -22.94
N GLU A 188 -2.56 18.29 -22.78
CA GLU A 188 -1.80 19.15 -23.67
C GLU A 188 -0.59 19.74 -22.94
N ILE A 189 0.59 19.61 -23.54
CA ILE A 189 1.84 20.17 -22.99
C ILE A 189 2.46 21.11 -24.02
N PRO A 190 2.81 22.35 -23.65
CA PRO A 190 3.48 23.29 -24.55
C PRO A 190 4.84 22.78 -25.04
N ASN A 191 5.11 22.92 -26.34
CA ASN A 191 6.36 22.47 -26.95
C ASN A 191 7.60 23.28 -26.51
N SER A 192 7.40 24.39 -25.81
CA SER A 192 8.48 25.18 -25.21
C SER A 192 9.14 24.49 -24.03
N LEU A 193 8.46 23.52 -23.41
CA LEU A 193 8.96 22.76 -22.27
C LEU A 193 9.68 21.50 -22.76
N ASN A 194 10.58 21.00 -21.93
CA ASN A 194 11.24 19.72 -22.13
C ASN A 194 11.45 19.01 -20.79
N GLY A 195 11.49 17.68 -20.83
CA GLY A 195 11.89 16.89 -19.67
C GLY A 195 10.99 15.72 -19.32
N THR A 196 11.07 15.34 -18.05
CA THR A 196 10.24 14.29 -17.48
C THR A 196 8.89 14.88 -17.08
N ALA A 197 7.81 14.37 -17.67
CA ALA A 197 6.44 14.73 -17.39
C ALA A 197 5.78 13.67 -16.50
N LEU A 198 4.92 14.11 -15.58
CA LEU A 198 4.08 13.23 -14.78
C LEU A 198 2.62 13.49 -15.07
N LEU A 199 1.88 12.42 -15.38
CA LEU A 199 0.43 12.41 -15.37
C LEU A 199 -0.05 11.80 -14.06
N ILE A 200 -0.69 12.60 -13.22
CA ILE A 200 -1.26 12.18 -11.93
C ILE A 200 -2.76 12.06 -12.13
N ALA A 201 -3.31 10.85 -12.06
CA ALA A 201 -4.75 10.65 -12.14
C ALA A 201 -5.31 10.28 -10.77
N PHE A 202 -6.31 11.04 -10.31
CA PHE A 202 -7.18 10.62 -9.21
C PHE A 202 -8.52 10.16 -9.77
N ALA A 203 -8.98 8.99 -9.36
CA ALA A 203 -10.29 8.48 -9.69
C ALA A 203 -11.14 8.41 -8.41
N ARG A 204 -12.35 8.96 -8.47
CA ARG A 204 -13.33 8.91 -7.38
C ARG A 204 -14.54 8.08 -7.82
N ALA A 205 -14.77 6.96 -7.13
CA ALA A 205 -15.96 6.13 -7.32
C ALA A 205 -17.06 6.50 -6.31
N GLU A 206 -16.68 6.77 -5.06
CA GLU A 206 -17.56 7.25 -3.99
C GLU A 206 -16.85 8.38 -3.22
N PRO A 207 -17.55 9.20 -2.42
CA PRO A 207 -16.95 10.35 -1.74
C PRO A 207 -15.68 10.07 -0.92
N ARG A 208 -15.54 8.86 -0.39
CA ARG A 208 -14.37 8.42 0.39
C ARG A 208 -13.57 7.31 -0.29
N ALA A 209 -14.03 6.78 -1.43
CA ALA A 209 -13.32 5.76 -2.20
C ALA A 209 -12.61 6.44 -3.37
N ILE A 210 -11.35 6.82 -3.13
CA ILE A 210 -10.48 7.45 -4.12
C ILE A 210 -9.27 6.54 -4.34
N SER A 211 -8.95 6.35 -5.62
CA SER A 211 -7.74 5.67 -6.07
C SER A 211 -6.94 6.63 -6.93
N PHE A 212 -5.65 6.35 -7.07
CA PHE A 212 -4.78 7.18 -7.89
C PHE A 212 -3.73 6.34 -8.58
N ASN A 213 -3.18 6.88 -9.65
CA ASN A 213 -1.96 6.37 -10.27
C ASN A 213 -1.19 7.54 -10.89
N VAL A 214 0.12 7.38 -11.00
CA VAL A 214 0.99 8.38 -11.63
C VAL A 214 1.80 7.70 -12.71
N TYR A 215 1.72 8.25 -13.91
CA TYR A 215 2.46 7.78 -15.07
C TYR A 215 3.57 8.78 -15.42
N SER A 216 4.81 8.30 -15.42
CA SER A 216 5.97 9.12 -15.83
C SER A 216 6.30 8.88 -17.29
N PHE A 217 6.49 9.95 -18.05
CA PHE A 217 6.79 9.91 -19.48
C PHE A 217 7.72 11.05 -19.90
N ARG A 218 8.24 10.99 -21.11
CA ARG A 218 9.16 11.99 -21.65
C ARG A 218 8.43 13.00 -22.53
N HIS A 219 8.77 14.27 -22.39
CA HIS A 219 8.31 15.36 -23.23
C HIS A 219 9.51 16.06 -23.87
N ASN A 220 9.56 16.12 -25.21
CA ASN A 220 10.62 16.80 -25.99
C ASN A 220 12.08 16.50 -25.57
N THR A 221 12.32 15.31 -25.01
CA THR A 221 13.65 14.82 -24.63
C THR A 221 13.93 13.43 -25.19
N SER A 222 15.21 13.17 -25.48
CA SER A 222 15.71 11.87 -25.91
C SER A 222 15.83 10.88 -24.76
N GLU A 223 15.95 11.37 -23.53
CA GLU A 223 16.13 10.53 -22.34
C GLU A 223 14.78 9.99 -21.84
N GLY A 224 14.79 8.77 -21.31
CA GLY A 224 13.60 8.15 -20.73
C GLY A 224 13.27 8.75 -19.36
N PRO A 225 12.02 8.58 -18.87
CA PRO A 225 11.68 8.96 -17.50
C PRO A 225 12.56 8.17 -16.52
N ASN A 226 13.04 8.86 -15.48
CA ASN A 226 13.87 8.24 -14.45
C ASN A 226 13.02 7.36 -13.52
N GLN A 227 13.68 6.38 -12.88
CA GLN A 227 13.03 5.61 -11.82
C GLN A 227 12.79 6.50 -10.62
N ARG A 228 11.77 6.18 -9.81
CA ARG A 228 11.47 6.97 -8.60
C ARG A 228 12.63 6.90 -7.62
N GLY A 229 12.97 8.04 -7.02
CA GLY A 229 14.06 8.16 -6.06
C GLY A 229 15.45 8.08 -6.71
N THR A 230 15.58 8.43 -8.00
CA THR A 230 16.89 8.47 -8.67
C THR A 230 17.68 9.71 -8.25
N PHE A 231 17.02 10.86 -8.22
CA PHE A 231 17.67 12.14 -7.91
C PHE A 231 17.35 12.60 -6.50
N ILE A 232 16.06 12.70 -6.19
CA ILE A 232 15.61 13.16 -4.88
C ILE A 232 14.83 12.03 -4.20
N ARG A 233 15.24 11.67 -2.99
CA ARG A 233 14.47 10.77 -2.13
C ARG A 233 13.44 11.58 -1.36
N LEU A 234 12.16 11.30 -1.61
CA LEU A 234 11.03 11.97 -0.98
C LEU A 234 10.49 11.13 0.18
N SER A 235 10.52 11.68 1.39
CA SER A 235 10.05 11.01 2.61
C SER A 235 9.05 11.92 3.33
N PRO A 236 7.74 11.77 3.13
CA PRO A 236 6.75 12.52 3.89
C PRO A 236 6.65 11.93 5.31
N LEU A 237 6.57 12.81 6.31
CA LEU A 237 6.37 12.43 7.70
C LEU A 237 5.82 13.61 8.50
N ASN A 238 4.76 13.38 9.28
CA ASN A 238 4.13 14.37 10.15
C ASN A 238 3.82 15.69 9.43
N TYR A 239 3.19 15.59 8.26
CA TYR A 239 2.88 16.73 7.39
C TYR A 239 4.10 17.58 7.00
N THR A 240 5.30 17.00 7.02
CA THR A 240 6.52 17.59 6.50
C THR A 240 7.07 16.68 5.41
N LEU A 241 7.36 17.24 4.24
CA LEU A 241 8.06 16.52 3.17
C LEU A 241 9.55 16.75 3.35
N TYR A 242 10.31 15.66 3.54
CA TYR A 242 11.75 15.68 3.52
C TYR A 242 12.22 15.28 2.12
N ALA A 243 12.84 16.22 1.42
CA ALA A 243 13.43 16.03 0.10
C ALA A 243 14.96 15.95 0.24
N GLU A 244 15.49 14.73 0.21
CA GLU A 244 16.94 14.49 0.27
C GLU A 244 17.53 14.40 -1.14
N HIS A 245 18.42 15.34 -1.44
CA HIS A 245 19.24 15.36 -2.64
C HIS A 245 20.25 14.22 -2.60
N LEU A 246 20.25 13.35 -3.60
CA LEU A 246 21.21 12.24 -3.71
C LEU A 246 22.48 12.68 -4.44
N PHE A 247 22.43 13.81 -5.16
CA PHE A 247 23.57 14.39 -5.85
C PHE A 247 23.69 15.90 -5.55
N PRO A 248 24.92 16.43 -5.42
CA PRO A 248 25.13 17.84 -5.05
C PRO A 248 24.80 18.85 -6.15
N GLU A 249 24.62 18.41 -7.39
CA GLU A 249 24.34 19.25 -8.57
C GLU A 249 22.84 19.45 -8.81
N GLU A 250 22.00 18.97 -7.90
CA GLU A 250 20.55 19.00 -8.00
C GLU A 250 20.00 20.36 -7.59
N SER A 251 19.05 20.86 -8.38
CA SER A 251 18.30 22.06 -8.07
C SER A 251 16.81 21.79 -8.20
N ILE A 252 16.05 22.19 -7.17
CA ILE A 252 14.60 22.04 -7.16
C ILE A 252 13.98 23.28 -7.82
N THR A 253 13.12 23.05 -8.81
CA THR A 253 12.39 24.10 -9.54
C THR A 253 10.99 24.31 -8.95
N SER A 254 10.27 23.22 -8.68
CA SER A 254 8.91 23.29 -8.16
C SER A 254 8.63 22.14 -7.19
N VAL A 255 7.89 22.45 -6.13
CA VAL A 255 7.39 21.46 -5.17
C VAL A 255 5.90 21.70 -4.98
N LYS A 256 5.09 20.71 -5.37
CA LYS A 256 3.64 20.80 -5.35
C LYS A 256 3.01 19.60 -4.66
N VAL A 257 1.86 19.82 -4.06
CA VAL A 257 0.96 18.76 -3.60
C VAL A 257 -0.28 18.74 -4.46
N PHE A 258 -0.69 17.55 -4.86
CA PHE A 258 -1.90 17.29 -5.62
C PHE A 258 -2.85 16.43 -4.79
N THR A 259 -4.13 16.75 -4.90
CA THR A 259 -5.25 16.00 -4.33
C THR A 259 -6.32 15.85 -5.39
N TYR A 260 -7.37 15.08 -5.09
CA TYR A 260 -8.49 14.97 -5.99
C TYR A 260 -9.06 16.32 -6.41
N SER A 261 -9.23 17.31 -5.51
CA SER A 261 -9.88 18.58 -5.88
C SER A 261 -8.93 19.76 -6.09
N TYR A 262 -7.71 19.69 -5.57
CA TYR A 262 -6.82 20.85 -5.49
C TYR A 262 -5.36 20.50 -5.78
N ASN A 263 -4.61 21.51 -6.23
CA ASN A 263 -3.15 21.51 -6.22
C ASN A 263 -2.62 22.79 -5.55
N PHE A 264 -1.48 22.68 -4.86
CA PHE A 264 -0.85 23.81 -4.16
C PHE A 264 0.68 23.71 -4.26
N ASP A 265 1.34 24.86 -4.30
CA ASP A 265 2.78 24.95 -4.05
C ASP A 265 3.09 24.76 -2.57
N LEU A 266 4.17 24.03 -2.27
CA LEU A 266 4.63 23.83 -0.90
C LEU A 266 5.66 24.89 -0.50
N SER A 267 5.52 25.43 0.70
CA SER A 267 6.50 26.36 1.27
C SER A 267 7.69 25.61 1.86
N LYS A 268 8.90 25.98 1.43
CA LYS A 268 10.15 25.53 2.03
C LYS A 268 10.28 26.07 3.46
N ASN A 269 10.59 25.18 4.41
CA ASN A 269 10.78 25.51 5.82
C ASN A 269 12.26 25.72 6.15
N SER A 270 13.09 24.73 5.81
CA SER A 270 14.52 24.73 6.08
C SER A 270 15.30 23.95 5.03
N GLU A 271 16.61 24.17 5.03
CA GLU A 271 17.59 23.43 4.26
C GLU A 271 18.74 23.07 5.20
N GLU A 272 18.93 21.78 5.43
CA GLU A 272 19.98 21.24 6.29
C GLU A 272 20.83 20.25 5.49
N GLY A 273 22.02 20.70 5.07
CA GLY A 273 22.92 19.90 4.25
C GLY A 273 22.30 19.56 2.90
N LEU A 274 22.08 18.27 2.63
CA LEU A 274 21.45 17.77 1.40
C LEU A 274 19.93 17.55 1.55
N THR A 275 19.32 17.98 2.65
CA THR A 275 17.87 17.77 2.87
C THR A 275 17.15 19.10 2.96
N GLU A 276 16.16 19.27 2.08
CA GLU A 276 15.21 20.36 2.13
C GLU A 276 13.89 19.89 2.72
N THR A 277 13.26 20.74 3.55
CA THR A 277 11.98 20.41 4.18
C THR A 277 10.87 21.35 3.72
N TYR A 278 9.69 20.78 3.49
CA TYR A 278 8.51 21.50 3.00
C TYR A 278 7.29 21.20 3.86
N THR A 279 6.46 22.20 4.14
CA THR A 279 5.21 22.00 4.91
C THR A 279 4.11 21.45 4.00
N ILE A 280 3.53 20.30 4.38
CA ILE A 280 2.36 19.72 3.72
C ILE A 280 1.09 20.26 4.40
N PRO A 281 0.13 20.82 3.66
CA PRO A 281 -1.11 21.33 4.25
C PRO A 281 -1.97 20.19 4.82
N ARG A 282 -2.63 20.46 5.95
CA ARG A 282 -3.64 19.57 6.53
C ARG A 282 -4.98 19.81 5.86
N LEU A 283 -5.33 18.96 4.90
CA LEU A 283 -6.55 19.07 4.13
C LEU A 283 -7.68 18.27 4.77
N LEU A 284 -8.91 18.81 4.72
CA LEU A 284 -10.10 18.14 5.23
C LEU A 284 -10.74 17.20 4.20
N GLU A 285 -10.27 17.23 2.95
CA GLU A 285 -10.76 16.35 1.89
C GLU A 285 -10.30 14.91 2.12
N ALA A 286 -11.20 13.95 1.90
CA ALA A 286 -10.90 12.53 1.88
C ALA A 286 -10.17 12.14 0.58
N SER A 287 -8.91 12.55 0.46
CA SER A 287 -8.05 12.24 -0.70
C SER A 287 -6.63 11.87 -0.25
N PRO A 288 -5.99 10.90 -0.91
CA PRO A 288 -4.54 10.80 -0.85
C PRO A 288 -3.91 12.07 -1.41
N MET A 289 -2.74 12.42 -0.89
CA MET A 289 -1.92 13.51 -1.39
C MET A 289 -0.79 12.94 -2.25
N ILE A 290 -0.56 13.49 -3.43
CA ILE A 290 0.59 13.18 -4.27
C ILE A 290 1.51 14.38 -4.24
N LEU A 291 2.67 14.20 -3.64
CA LEU A 291 3.71 15.20 -3.50
C LEU A 291 4.66 15.04 -4.68
N VAL A 292 4.90 16.11 -5.43
CA VAL A 292 5.77 16.12 -6.60
C VAL A 292 6.86 17.15 -6.42
N VAL A 293 8.08 16.76 -6.76
CA VAL A 293 9.24 17.63 -6.84
C VAL A 293 9.79 17.55 -8.26
N THR A 294 9.88 18.70 -8.93
CA THR A 294 10.54 18.82 -10.23
C THR A 294 11.80 19.63 -10.06
N GLY A 295 12.80 19.31 -10.86
CA GLY A 295 14.10 19.96 -10.77
C GLY A 295 15.01 19.62 -11.93
N THR A 296 16.25 20.06 -11.80
CA THR A 296 17.31 19.74 -12.76
C THR A 296 18.54 19.21 -12.03
N ASN A 297 19.24 18.27 -12.66
CA ASN A 297 20.58 17.83 -12.29
C ASN A 297 21.49 18.16 -13.48
N GLY A 298 22.24 19.26 -13.36
CA GLY A 298 22.97 19.84 -14.49
C GLY A 298 22.02 20.26 -15.63
N SER A 299 22.12 19.59 -16.78
CA SER A 299 21.24 19.81 -17.94
C SER A 299 20.03 18.88 -18.01
N ARG A 300 19.90 17.94 -17.07
CA ARG A 300 18.83 16.94 -17.08
C ARG A 300 17.69 17.34 -16.15
N SER A 301 16.52 17.55 -16.70
CA SER A 301 15.27 17.74 -15.93
C SER A 301 14.76 16.41 -15.34
N PHE A 302 14.27 16.44 -14.12
CA PHE A 302 13.62 15.29 -13.48
C PHE A 302 12.31 15.69 -12.80
N ALA A 303 11.46 14.69 -12.57
CA ALA A 303 10.25 14.81 -11.79
C ALA A 303 10.14 13.57 -10.89
N GLU A 304 10.18 13.79 -9.59
CA GLU A 304 10.09 12.78 -8.54
C GLU A 304 8.76 12.96 -7.80
N TRP A 305 8.18 11.87 -7.31
CA TRP A 305 6.92 11.96 -6.58
C TRP A 305 6.78 10.90 -5.51
N VAL A 306 5.93 11.19 -4.52
CA VAL A 306 5.58 10.26 -3.44
C VAL A 306 4.14 10.48 -3.00
N ALA A 307 3.45 9.41 -2.60
CA ALA A 307 2.12 9.50 -2.00
C ALA A 307 2.22 9.75 -0.49
N TYR A 308 1.26 10.50 0.08
CA TYR A 308 1.09 10.67 1.52
C TYR A 308 -0.40 10.47 1.87
N PRO A 309 -0.78 9.38 2.57
CA PRO A 309 0.10 8.28 3.04
C PRO A 309 0.81 7.54 1.91
N GLN A 310 1.93 6.88 2.21
CA GLN A 310 2.68 6.07 1.23
C GLN A 310 1.99 4.72 0.95
N ILE A 311 0.91 4.79 0.18
CA ILE A 311 0.13 3.66 -0.31
C ILE A 311 0.19 3.59 -1.85
N PRO A 312 -0.03 2.43 -2.48
CA PRO A 312 -0.26 1.12 -1.87
C PRO A 312 0.95 0.66 -1.04
N LEU A 313 0.66 0.04 0.11
CA LEU A 313 1.66 -0.47 1.04
C LEU A 313 1.67 -1.99 0.97
N ASP A 314 2.86 -2.58 0.94
CA ASP A 314 3.05 -4.02 1.13
C ASP A 314 4.24 -4.23 2.08
N PHE A 315 3.92 -4.52 3.34
CA PHE A 315 4.90 -4.66 4.42
C PHE A 315 4.87 -6.09 4.97
N GLY A 316 6.05 -6.65 5.27
CA GLY A 316 6.16 -7.93 5.96
C GLY A 316 6.72 -9.06 5.10
N SER A 317 6.50 -10.29 5.54
CA SER A 317 7.08 -11.50 4.95
C SER A 317 6.43 -11.86 3.59
N SER A 318 7.23 -12.45 2.70
CA SER A 318 6.70 -13.09 1.50
C SER A 318 6.06 -14.43 1.86
N PHE A 319 4.84 -14.66 1.35
CA PHE A 319 4.12 -15.93 1.45
C PHE A 319 4.20 -16.74 0.14
N GLU A 320 5.17 -16.43 -0.73
CA GLU A 320 5.34 -17.10 -2.02
C GLU A 320 6.02 -18.46 -1.84
N GLY A 321 5.22 -19.50 -1.58
CA GLY A 321 5.65 -20.90 -1.52
C GLY A 321 4.49 -21.84 -1.16
N GLU A 322 4.44 -23.05 -1.74
CA GLU A 322 3.34 -24.02 -1.56
C GLU A 322 3.06 -24.37 -0.09
N ARG A 323 4.10 -24.42 0.76
CA ARG A 323 3.98 -24.69 2.21
C ARG A 323 3.57 -23.47 3.04
N SER A 324 3.97 -22.27 2.63
CA SER A 324 3.66 -21.03 3.35
C SER A 324 2.24 -20.52 3.04
N ALA A 325 1.68 -20.87 1.87
CA ALA A 325 0.32 -20.52 1.49
C ALA A 325 -0.74 -21.37 2.23
N SER A 326 -0.47 -22.66 2.46
CA SER A 326 -1.46 -23.60 3.00
C SER A 326 -1.83 -23.36 4.47
N ASN A 327 -0.93 -22.75 5.26
CA ASN A 327 -1.14 -22.46 6.68
C ASN A 327 -1.31 -20.95 6.97
N SER A 328 -1.54 -20.12 5.93
CA SER A 328 -1.74 -18.69 6.11
C SER A 328 -3.22 -18.31 6.16
N ILE A 329 -3.56 -17.41 7.08
CA ILE A 329 -4.91 -16.86 7.27
C ILE A 329 -4.86 -15.38 6.90
N SER A 330 -5.71 -14.98 5.96
CA SER A 330 -5.81 -13.59 5.51
C SER A 330 -7.12 -12.97 5.98
N CYS A 331 -7.01 -11.87 6.71
CA CYS A 331 -8.12 -11.08 7.20
C CYS A 331 -8.20 -9.76 6.42
N VAL A 332 -9.38 -9.41 5.92
CA VAL A 332 -9.61 -8.19 5.14
C VAL A 332 -10.49 -7.23 5.92
N PHE A 333 -10.06 -5.98 6.01
CA PHE A 333 -10.72 -4.90 6.72
C PHE A 333 -10.86 -3.68 5.80
N VAL A 334 -11.89 -2.88 6.03
CA VAL A 334 -12.00 -1.54 5.45
C VAL A 334 -11.52 -0.55 6.51
N VAL A 335 -10.48 0.21 6.18
CA VAL A 335 -9.83 1.14 7.10
C VAL A 335 -9.96 2.56 6.57
N THR A 336 -9.94 3.54 7.48
CA THR A 336 -9.87 4.95 7.14
C THR A 336 -8.45 5.45 7.33
N ILE A 337 -7.90 6.19 6.38
CA ILE A 337 -6.64 6.92 6.54
C ILE A 337 -6.85 8.31 5.94
N ASN A 338 -6.63 9.35 6.75
CA ASN A 338 -6.88 10.74 6.33
C ASN A 338 -8.25 10.93 5.65
N SER A 339 -9.31 10.41 6.29
CA SER A 339 -10.71 10.44 5.82
C SER A 339 -11.05 9.60 4.58
N ALA A 340 -10.07 9.13 3.79
CA ALA A 340 -10.28 8.20 2.67
C ALA A 340 -10.35 6.74 3.13
N LEU A 341 -11.04 5.89 2.37
CA LEU A 341 -11.23 4.47 2.66
C LEU A 341 -10.27 3.59 1.84
N TYR A 342 -9.70 2.59 2.50
CA TYR A 342 -8.75 1.64 1.93
C TYR A 342 -9.10 0.20 2.31
N GLU A 343 -8.68 -0.76 1.49
CA GLU A 343 -8.66 -2.17 1.86
C GLU A 343 -7.35 -2.45 2.61
N CYS A 344 -7.45 -2.92 3.85
CA CYS A 344 -6.32 -3.43 4.61
C CYS A 344 -6.43 -4.95 4.72
N ARG A 345 -5.42 -5.64 4.23
CA ARG A 345 -5.29 -7.10 4.30
C ARG A 345 -4.14 -7.46 5.21
N ILE A 346 -4.44 -8.20 6.27
CA ILE A 346 -3.44 -8.72 7.20
C ILE A 346 -3.40 -10.24 7.02
N THR A 347 -2.25 -10.75 6.60
CA THR A 347 -2.00 -12.18 6.44
C THR A 347 -1.05 -12.65 7.53
N LEU A 348 -1.47 -13.70 8.22
CA LEU A 348 -0.76 -14.35 9.31
C LEU A 348 -0.48 -15.80 8.92
N GLY A 349 0.75 -16.27 9.09
CA GLY A 349 1.05 -17.69 8.90
C GLY A 349 2.14 -18.16 9.84
N GLU A 350 2.37 -19.47 9.85
CA GLU A 350 3.51 -20.08 10.52
C GLU A 350 4.78 -19.69 9.74
N ALA A 351 5.83 -19.27 10.47
CA ALA A 351 7.10 -18.82 9.90
C ALA A 351 7.96 -19.99 9.39
#